data_AF-B0TV21-F1
#
_entry.id   AF-B0TV21-F1
#
_cell.length_a   1.000
_cell.length_b   1.000
_cell.length_c   1.000
_cell.angle_alpha   90.00
_cell.angle_beta   90.00
_cell.angle_gamma   90.00
#
_symmetry.space_group_name_H-M   'P 1'
#
loop_
_entity.id
_entity.type
_entity.pdbx_description
1 polymer ?
#
loop_
_entity_poly.entity_id
_entity_poly.type
_entity_poly.pdbx_seq_one_letter_code
_entity_poly.pdbx_strand_id
1 'polypeptide(L)'
;MEKSQVGVSHYLSGIFLKDRAVSKSVFNLVIGLVLMWGFTTNYLTVVHFPTEWINSVNPWVILIGFLIFSTLGFLIMFRYRAPLFSFLGYNLVTLSVGLLLKLCLQYFTDSEIVTAIQYTAGITLLMIISATLMPKLFMSFGKVLVVITGWILTIELSWLLMFGHSHELIHWIVAVSMCGYIGYFWAQACKYGETLDEAIDFGGLLYMEIINLFLRLLEILSSKR
;
A
#
# COMPACT_ATOMS: atom_id res chain seq x y z
N MET A 1 -30.25 16.93 25.66
CA MET A 1 -29.48 16.20 24.62
C MET A 1 -28.24 16.94 24.14
N GLU A 2 -28.22 18.28 24.16
CA GLU A 2 -27.11 19.12 23.67
C GLU A 2 -25.78 18.99 24.45
N LYS A 3 -25.82 18.91 25.80
CA LYS A 3 -24.60 18.74 26.64
C LYS A 3 -23.87 17.40 26.45
N SER A 4 -24.56 16.35 25.97
CA SER A 4 -23.96 15.03 25.71
C SER A 4 -23.16 15.03 24.40
N GLN A 5 -23.66 15.71 23.37
CA GLN A 5 -22.99 15.82 22.06
C GLN A 5 -21.68 16.61 22.14
N VAL A 6 -21.62 17.66 22.96
CA VAL A 6 -20.40 18.46 23.18
C VAL A 6 -19.28 17.62 23.80
N GLY A 7 -19.61 16.75 24.76
CA GLY A 7 -18.66 15.82 25.36
C GLY A 7 -18.11 14.83 24.33
N VAL A 8 -19.00 14.14 23.61
CA VAL A 8 -18.61 13.16 22.59
C VAL A 8 -17.76 13.79 21.48
N SER A 9 -18.11 14.98 21.00
CA SER A 9 -17.32 15.72 19.99
C SER A 9 -15.91 16.05 20.49
N HIS A 10 -15.78 16.48 21.76
CA HIS A 10 -14.48 16.79 22.34
C HIS A 10 -13.63 15.52 22.50
N TYR A 11 -14.21 14.41 22.96
CA TYR A 11 -13.51 13.12 23.03
C TYR A 11 -13.08 12.62 21.64
N LEU A 12 -13.95 12.69 20.63
CA LEU A 12 -13.61 12.30 19.26
C LEU A 12 -12.51 13.18 18.66
N SER A 13 -12.57 14.50 18.86
CA SER A 13 -11.48 15.39 18.44
C SER A 13 -10.15 15.03 19.10
N GLY A 14 -10.16 14.66 20.38
CA GLY A 14 -8.96 14.24 21.10
C GLY A 14 -8.41 12.89 20.65
N ILE A 15 -9.24 12.00 20.11
CA ILE A 15 -8.82 10.70 19.58
C ILE A 15 -8.23 10.83 18.18
N PHE A 16 -8.84 11.65 17.32
CA PHE A 16 -8.53 11.69 15.90
C PHE A 16 -7.59 12.84 15.50
N LEU A 17 -7.66 14.00 16.16
CA LEU A 17 -6.87 15.18 15.80
C LEU A 17 -5.62 15.35 16.66
N LYS A 18 -5.55 14.69 17.82
CA LYS A 18 -4.39 14.74 18.70
C LYS A 18 -3.63 13.42 18.63
N ASP A 19 -2.41 13.50 18.15
CA ASP A 19 -1.52 12.34 18.17
C ASP A 19 -1.13 11.96 19.61
N ARG A 20 -0.94 10.66 19.84
CA ARG A 20 -0.74 10.08 21.17
C ARG A 20 0.16 8.86 21.09
N ALA A 21 1.01 8.72 22.10
CA ALA A 21 1.79 7.51 22.30
C ALA A 21 0.88 6.31 22.55
N VAL A 22 1.25 5.17 21.98
CA VAL A 22 0.53 3.90 22.11
C VAL A 22 1.49 2.79 22.56
N SER A 23 0.95 1.75 23.21
CA SER A 23 1.77 0.56 23.51
C SER A 23 2.14 -0.17 22.22
N LYS A 24 3.25 -0.93 22.23
CA LYS A 24 3.68 -1.69 21.05
C LYS A 24 2.62 -2.69 20.55
N SER A 25 1.83 -3.30 21.44
CA SER A 25 0.74 -4.19 21.03
C SER A 25 -0.37 -3.44 20.31
N VAL A 26 -0.75 -2.25 20.81
CA VAL A 26 -1.76 -1.41 20.15
C VAL A 26 -1.24 -0.89 18.81
N PHE A 27 0.02 -0.47 18.76
CA PHE A 27 0.69 -0.03 17.53
C PHE A 27 0.63 -1.11 16.44
N ASN A 28 1.05 -2.34 16.75
CA ASN A 28 1.02 -3.46 15.80
C ASN A 28 -0.41 -3.86 15.41
N LEU A 29 -1.36 -3.79 16.35
CA LEU A 29 -2.77 -4.04 16.06
C LEU A 29 -3.33 -3.00 15.08
N VAL A 30 -3.00 -1.73 15.26
CA VAL A 30 -3.43 -0.66 14.36
C VAL A 30 -2.85 -0.87 12.96
N ILE A 31 -1.58 -1.22 12.82
CA ILE A 31 -1.00 -1.60 11.51
C ILE A 31 -1.83 -2.71 10.87
N GLY A 32 -2.14 -3.79 11.60
CA GLY A 32 -2.95 -4.89 11.09
C GLY A 32 -4.36 -4.45 10.66
N LEU A 33 -5.01 -3.60 11.45
CA LEU A 33 -6.34 -3.05 11.14
C LEU A 33 -6.30 -2.16 9.89
N VAL A 34 -5.27 -1.34 9.74
CA VAL A 34 -5.05 -0.47 8.57
C VAL A 34 -4.87 -1.34 7.32
N LEU A 35 -4.02 -2.36 7.37
CA LEU A 35 -3.84 -3.31 6.27
C LEU A 35 -5.16 -3.99 5.88
N MET A 36 -5.89 -4.53 6.86
CA MET A 36 -7.19 -5.17 6.60
C MET A 36 -8.17 -4.18 5.95
N TRP A 37 -8.25 -2.95 6.46
CA TRP A 37 -9.09 -1.90 5.88
C TRP A 37 -8.72 -1.60 4.42
N GLY A 38 -7.43 -1.45 4.11
CA GLY A 38 -6.98 -1.22 2.72
C GLY A 38 -7.34 -2.37 1.78
N PHE A 39 -7.15 -3.60 2.21
CA PHE A 39 -7.50 -4.77 1.38
C PHE A 39 -9.01 -4.90 1.21
N THR A 40 -9.80 -4.64 2.26
CA THR A 40 -11.26 -4.64 2.16
C THR A 40 -11.76 -3.54 1.22
N THR A 41 -11.23 -2.32 1.34
CA THR A 41 -11.63 -1.20 0.45
C THR A 41 -11.26 -1.47 -1.01
N ASN A 42 -10.09 -2.05 -1.27
CA ASN A 42 -9.72 -2.50 -2.62
C ASN A 42 -10.65 -3.59 -3.14
N TYR A 43 -10.94 -4.62 -2.34
CA TYR A 43 -11.88 -5.69 -2.71
C TYR A 43 -13.25 -5.13 -3.07
N LEU A 44 -13.81 -4.25 -2.22
CA LEU A 44 -15.09 -3.62 -2.46
C LEU A 44 -15.08 -2.78 -3.74
N THR A 45 -13.98 -2.06 -4.01
CA THR A 45 -13.83 -1.27 -5.24
C THR A 45 -13.80 -2.19 -6.46
N VAL A 46 -13.01 -3.27 -6.44
CA VAL A 46 -12.90 -4.20 -7.58
C VAL A 46 -14.24 -4.88 -7.88
N VAL A 47 -14.98 -5.30 -6.84
CA VAL A 47 -16.26 -6.01 -6.99
C VAL A 47 -17.40 -5.08 -7.38
N HIS A 48 -17.53 -3.92 -6.74
CA HIS A 48 -18.72 -3.07 -6.88
C HIS A 48 -18.55 -1.91 -7.87
N PHE A 49 -17.31 -1.50 -8.19
CA PHE A 49 -17.12 -0.39 -9.11
C PHE A 49 -17.49 -0.80 -10.55
N PRO A 50 -18.30 -0.01 -11.28
CA PRO A 50 -18.81 -0.38 -12.60
C PRO A 50 -17.70 -0.61 -13.62
N THR A 51 -17.64 -1.82 -14.19
CA THR A 51 -16.67 -2.16 -15.25
C THR A 51 -16.92 -1.33 -16.52
N GLU A 52 -18.18 -1.03 -16.82
CA GLU A 52 -18.58 -0.19 -17.96
C GLU A 52 -17.93 1.20 -17.90
N TRP A 53 -17.88 1.80 -16.71
CA TRP A 53 -17.26 3.10 -16.51
C TRP A 53 -15.75 3.03 -16.76
N ILE A 54 -15.06 2.03 -16.20
CA ILE A 54 -13.62 1.81 -16.38
C ILE A 54 -13.28 1.64 -17.86
N ASN A 55 -14.08 0.86 -18.59
CA ASN A 55 -13.86 0.60 -20.01
C ASN A 55 -14.25 1.78 -20.92
N SER A 56 -15.07 2.71 -20.44
CA SER A 56 -15.42 3.94 -21.17
C SER A 56 -14.35 5.04 -21.08
N VAL A 57 -13.46 4.96 -20.09
CA VAL A 57 -12.41 5.95 -19.84
C VAL A 57 -11.09 5.47 -20.45
N ASN A 58 -10.33 6.39 -21.04
CA ASN A 58 -9.00 6.07 -21.55
C ASN A 58 -8.10 5.55 -20.40
N PRO A 59 -7.47 4.36 -20.51
CA PRO A 59 -6.63 3.79 -19.47
C PRO A 59 -5.53 4.74 -18.95
N TRP A 60 -4.99 5.60 -19.81
CA TRP A 60 -3.98 6.60 -19.41
C TRP A 60 -4.53 7.64 -18.43
N VAL A 61 -5.81 8.01 -18.55
CA VAL A 61 -6.46 8.93 -17.61
C VAL A 61 -6.59 8.29 -16.23
N ILE A 62 -6.92 7.00 -16.19
CA ILE A 62 -6.99 6.23 -14.93
C ILE A 62 -5.60 6.14 -14.30
N LEU A 63 -4.57 5.85 -15.10
CA LEU A 63 -3.18 5.77 -14.63
C LEU A 63 -2.66 7.10 -14.08
N ILE A 64 -2.89 8.21 -14.81
CA ILE A 64 -2.50 9.55 -14.35
C ILE A 64 -3.29 9.95 -13.09
N GLY A 65 -4.59 9.65 -13.06
CA GLY A 65 -5.43 9.85 -11.89
C GLY A 65 -4.90 9.10 -10.68
N PHE A 66 -4.56 7.82 -10.83
CA PHE A 66 -3.90 7.01 -9.80
C PHE A 66 -2.63 7.70 -9.28
N LEU A 67 -1.72 8.11 -10.16
CA LEU A 67 -0.47 8.77 -9.76
C LEU A 67 -0.72 10.06 -8.97
N ILE A 68 -1.65 10.91 -9.43
CA ILE A 68 -1.99 12.17 -8.76
C ILE A 68 -2.61 11.91 -7.39
N PHE A 69 -3.65 11.07 -7.32
CA PHE A 69 -4.38 10.83 -6.08
C PHE A 69 -3.56 10.05 -5.05
N SER A 70 -2.78 9.05 -5.47
CA SER A 70 -1.84 8.36 -4.57
C SER A 70 -0.78 9.33 -4.03
N THR A 71 -0.22 10.19 -4.87
CA THR A 71 0.76 11.20 -4.43
C THR A 71 0.14 12.18 -3.45
N LEU A 72 -1.06 12.70 -3.75
CA LEU A 72 -1.79 13.58 -2.83
C LEU A 72 -2.11 12.89 -1.50
N GLY A 73 -2.50 11.61 -1.54
CA GLY A 73 -2.76 10.82 -0.35
C GLY A 73 -1.52 10.73 0.55
N PHE A 74 -0.37 10.34 -0.02
CA PHE A 74 0.90 10.32 0.72
C PHE A 74 1.33 11.70 1.24
N LEU A 75 1.11 12.77 0.46
CA LEU A 75 1.39 14.12 0.93
C LEU A 75 0.53 14.48 2.14
N ILE A 76 -0.75 14.14 2.14
CA ILE A 76 -1.63 14.38 3.29
C ILE A 76 -1.16 13.57 4.51
N MET A 77 -0.81 12.29 4.31
CA MET A 77 -0.31 11.42 5.38
C MET A 77 0.91 12.03 6.07
N PHE A 78 1.96 12.34 5.33
CA PHE A 78 3.23 12.73 5.95
C PHE A 78 3.33 14.22 6.29
N ARG A 79 2.43 15.07 5.77
CA ARG A 79 2.48 16.52 6.02
C ARG A 79 1.93 16.90 7.39
N TYR A 80 0.92 16.17 7.86
CA TYR A 80 0.17 16.50 9.07
C TYR A 80 0.34 15.36 10.08
N ARG A 81 1.02 15.62 11.20
CA ARG A 81 1.23 14.63 12.28
C ARG A 81 -0.02 14.50 13.14
N ALA A 82 -1.07 13.91 12.58
CA ALA A 82 -2.34 13.73 13.25
C ALA A 82 -3.10 12.54 12.64
N PRO A 83 -3.55 11.57 13.47
CA PRO A 83 -4.10 10.29 13.00
C PRO A 83 -5.22 10.41 11.97
N LEU A 84 -6.07 11.42 12.09
CA LEU A 84 -7.15 11.67 11.13
C LEU A 84 -6.61 11.97 9.73
N PHE A 85 -5.59 12.82 9.61
CA PHE A 85 -5.04 13.20 8.32
C PHE A 85 -4.27 12.05 7.70
N SER A 86 -3.52 11.28 8.48
CA SER A 86 -2.93 10.02 8.01
C SER A 86 -3.98 9.04 7.52
N PHE A 87 -5.09 8.88 8.24
CA PHE A 87 -6.16 8.00 7.76
C PHE A 87 -6.87 8.53 6.51
N LEU A 88 -7.09 9.85 6.40
CA LEU A 88 -7.69 10.47 5.21
C LEU A 88 -6.78 10.33 3.98
N GLY A 89 -5.49 10.63 4.14
CA GLY A 89 -4.50 10.45 3.08
C GLY A 89 -4.40 8.98 2.67
N TYR A 90 -4.40 8.07 3.65
CA TYR A 90 -4.42 6.63 3.40
C TYR A 90 -5.64 6.18 2.59
N ASN A 91 -6.85 6.64 2.94
CA ASN A 91 -8.06 6.29 2.18
C ASN A 91 -8.02 6.84 0.75
N LEU A 92 -7.39 7.98 0.51
CA LEU A 92 -7.20 8.50 -0.84
C LEU A 92 -6.25 7.60 -1.66
N VAL A 93 -5.17 7.12 -1.03
CA VAL A 93 -4.28 6.11 -1.63
C VAL A 93 -5.06 4.84 -1.94
N THR A 94 -5.76 4.24 -0.98
CA THR A 94 -6.46 2.97 -1.16
C THR A 94 -7.53 3.05 -2.25
N LEU A 95 -8.32 4.14 -2.29
CA LEU A 95 -9.32 4.32 -3.33
C LEU A 95 -8.70 4.41 -4.72
N SER A 96 -7.61 5.19 -4.86
CA SER A 96 -6.92 5.33 -6.15
C SER A 96 -6.30 4.00 -6.62
N VAL A 97 -5.75 3.22 -5.70
CA VAL A 97 -5.22 1.88 -5.95
C VAL A 97 -6.34 0.91 -6.31
N GLY A 98 -7.48 0.94 -5.62
CA GLY A 98 -8.63 0.08 -5.92
C GLY A 98 -9.15 0.26 -7.35
N LEU A 99 -9.16 1.50 -7.85
CA LEU A 99 -9.51 1.80 -9.25
C LEU A 99 -8.46 1.27 -10.23
N LEU A 100 -7.17 1.41 -9.92
CA LEU A 100 -6.10 0.82 -10.71
C LEU A 100 -6.21 -0.72 -10.74
N LEU A 101 -6.47 -1.35 -9.61
CA LEU A 101 -6.69 -2.80 -9.52
C LEU A 101 -7.88 -3.24 -10.35
N LYS A 102 -8.99 -2.49 -10.35
CA LYS A 102 -10.15 -2.80 -11.20
C LYS A 102 -9.76 -2.84 -12.69
N LEU A 103 -8.93 -1.89 -13.13
CA LEU A 103 -8.43 -1.84 -14.51
C LEU A 103 -7.46 -2.99 -14.82
N CYS A 104 -6.56 -3.34 -13.90
CA CYS A 104 -5.55 -4.38 -14.13
C CYS A 104 -6.13 -5.79 -14.04
N LEU A 105 -7.01 -6.06 -13.07
CA LEU A 105 -7.47 -7.41 -12.75
C LEU A 105 -8.46 -7.98 -13.78
N GLN A 106 -9.04 -7.17 -14.66
CA GLN A 106 -9.97 -7.64 -15.69
C GLN A 106 -9.35 -8.59 -16.72
N TYR A 107 -8.01 -8.64 -16.80
CA TYR A 107 -7.27 -9.49 -17.73
C TYR A 107 -6.86 -10.85 -17.12
N PHE A 108 -7.16 -11.07 -15.83
CA PHE A 108 -6.77 -12.27 -15.11
C PHE A 108 -7.99 -13.07 -14.66
N THR A 109 -7.82 -14.38 -14.56
CA THR A 109 -8.86 -15.26 -14.01
C THR A 109 -8.88 -15.20 -12.48
N ASP A 110 -10.05 -15.47 -11.88
CA ASP A 110 -10.18 -15.55 -10.42
C ASP A 110 -9.17 -16.51 -9.78
N SER A 111 -8.88 -17.62 -10.46
CA SER A 111 -7.89 -18.61 -10.00
C SER A 111 -6.47 -18.04 -9.92
N GLU A 112 -6.07 -17.21 -10.89
CA GLU A 112 -4.75 -16.56 -10.91
C GLU A 112 -4.64 -15.52 -9.81
N ILE A 113 -5.71 -14.72 -9.63
CA ILE A 113 -5.81 -13.71 -8.59
C ILE A 113 -5.70 -14.35 -7.21
N VAL A 114 -6.48 -15.40 -6.91
CA VAL A 114 -6.43 -16.10 -5.62
C VAL A 114 -5.06 -16.70 -5.37
N THR A 115 -4.44 -17.31 -6.38
CA THR A 115 -3.10 -17.88 -6.27
C THR A 115 -2.07 -16.79 -5.94
N ALA A 116 -2.11 -15.66 -6.65
CA ALA A 116 -1.22 -14.53 -6.39
C ALA A 116 -1.41 -13.94 -4.98
N ILE A 117 -2.66 -13.85 -4.49
CA ILE A 117 -2.96 -13.44 -3.10
C ILE A 117 -2.30 -14.38 -2.09
N GLN A 118 -2.40 -15.70 -2.29
CA GLN A 118 -1.80 -16.69 -1.39
C GLN A 118 -0.27 -16.55 -1.33
N TYR A 119 0.40 -16.44 -2.48
CA TYR A 119 1.84 -16.20 -2.52
C TYR A 119 2.24 -14.88 -1.87
N THR A 120 1.49 -13.81 -2.15
CA THR A 120 1.74 -12.49 -1.55
C THR A 120 1.64 -12.54 -0.03
N ALA A 121 0.59 -13.15 0.51
CA ALA A 121 0.38 -13.30 1.95
C ALA A 121 1.50 -14.13 2.60
N GLY A 122 1.87 -15.26 1.98
CA GLY A 122 2.95 -16.12 2.46
C GLY A 122 4.31 -15.41 2.48
N ILE A 123 4.67 -14.73 1.38
CA ILE A 123 5.91 -13.96 1.28
C ILE A 123 5.91 -12.81 2.29
N THR A 124 4.82 -12.04 2.39
CA THR A 124 4.70 -10.93 3.35
C THR A 124 4.91 -11.42 4.78
N LEU A 125 4.30 -12.55 5.17
CA LEU A 125 4.49 -13.14 6.48
C LEU A 125 5.94 -13.53 6.74
N LEU A 126 6.59 -14.19 5.77
CA LEU A 126 8.00 -14.54 5.86
C LEU A 126 8.88 -13.29 6.02
N MET A 127 8.62 -12.24 5.25
CA MET A 127 9.37 -10.98 5.35
C MET A 127 9.19 -10.31 6.70
N ILE A 128 7.97 -10.28 7.26
CA ILE A 128 7.69 -9.77 8.60
C ILE A 128 8.46 -10.56 9.67
N ILE A 129 8.45 -11.90 9.59
CA ILE A 129 9.19 -12.77 10.51
C ILE A 129 10.70 -12.49 10.39
N SER A 130 11.25 -12.53 9.18
CA SER A 130 12.67 -12.27 8.93
C SER A 130 13.10 -10.88 9.39
N ALA A 131 12.30 -9.85 9.15
CA ALA A 131 12.58 -8.48 9.59
C ALA A 131 12.51 -8.32 11.11
N THR A 132 11.66 -9.09 11.78
CA THR A 132 11.60 -9.12 13.26
C THR A 132 12.84 -9.79 13.84
N LEU A 133 13.32 -10.88 13.23
CA LEU A 133 14.50 -11.63 13.69
C LEU A 133 15.81 -10.91 13.35
N MET A 134 15.88 -10.24 12.20
CA MET A 134 17.10 -9.60 11.68
C MET A 134 16.86 -8.12 11.29
N PRO A 135 16.39 -7.25 12.21
CA PRO A 135 15.97 -5.89 11.85
C PRO A 135 17.12 -5.02 11.35
N LYS A 136 18.35 -5.27 11.82
CA LYS A 136 19.56 -4.53 11.36
C LYS A 136 19.86 -4.75 9.88
N LEU A 137 19.60 -5.95 9.36
CA LEU A 137 19.79 -6.28 7.95
C LEU A 137 18.88 -5.40 7.09
N PHE A 138 17.58 -5.42 7.38
CA PHE A 138 16.59 -4.65 6.61
C PHE A 138 16.80 -3.14 6.68
N MET A 139 17.14 -2.61 7.87
CA MET A 139 17.44 -1.17 8.01
C MET A 139 18.70 -0.74 7.24
N SER A 140 19.65 -1.65 6.97
CA SER A 140 20.94 -1.30 6.36
C SER A 140 20.83 -0.90 4.88
N PHE A 141 19.86 -1.44 4.15
CA PHE A 141 19.73 -1.24 2.70
C PHE A 141 18.58 -0.31 2.30
N GLY A 142 17.97 0.43 3.23
CA GLY A 142 16.86 1.36 2.92
C GLY A 142 17.23 2.39 1.82
N LYS A 143 18.43 2.98 1.87
CA LYS A 143 18.90 3.91 0.82
C LYS A 143 19.09 3.21 -0.54
N VAL A 144 19.55 1.96 -0.51
CA VAL A 144 19.76 1.15 -1.72
C VAL A 144 18.41 0.84 -2.37
N LEU A 145 17.40 0.50 -1.58
CA LEU A 145 16.03 0.27 -2.07
C LEU A 145 15.47 1.49 -2.79
N VAL A 146 15.65 2.70 -2.23
CA VAL A 146 15.21 3.95 -2.88
C VAL A 146 15.87 4.14 -4.24
N VAL A 147 17.18 3.88 -4.35
CA VAL A 147 17.90 3.97 -5.62
C VAL A 147 17.40 2.93 -6.61
N ILE A 148 17.21 1.67 -6.17
CA ILE A 148 16.70 0.59 -7.01
C ILE A 148 15.30 0.93 -7.54
N THR A 149 14.38 1.39 -6.70
CA THR A 149 13.03 1.78 -7.11
C THR A 149 13.03 2.97 -8.04
N GLY A 150 13.93 3.94 -7.82
CA GLY A 150 14.14 5.04 -8.77
C GLY A 150 14.51 4.52 -10.16
N TRP A 151 15.46 3.58 -10.25
CA TRP A 151 15.83 2.95 -11.52
C TRP A 151 14.70 2.13 -12.14
N ILE A 152 14.00 1.31 -11.34
CA ILE A 152 12.82 0.55 -11.77
C ILE A 152 11.81 1.49 -12.42
N LEU A 153 11.45 2.59 -11.75
CA LEU A 153 10.49 3.57 -12.26
C LEU A 153 10.95 4.17 -13.59
N THR A 154 12.22 4.59 -13.68
CA THR A 154 12.76 5.17 -14.93
C THR A 154 12.78 4.19 -16.09
N ILE A 155 13.16 2.92 -15.83
CA ILE A 155 13.22 1.88 -16.85
C ILE A 155 11.80 1.49 -17.28
N GLU A 156 10.89 1.27 -16.35
CA GLU A 156 9.52 0.87 -16.66
C GLU A 156 8.78 1.97 -17.44
N LEU A 157 8.93 3.23 -17.03
CA LEU A 157 8.32 4.35 -17.74
C LEU A 157 8.92 4.53 -19.14
N SER A 158 10.25 4.47 -19.29
CA SER A 158 10.88 4.60 -20.60
C SER A 158 10.52 3.46 -21.54
N TRP A 159 10.48 2.23 -21.04
CA TRP A 159 10.11 1.05 -21.82
C TRP A 159 8.65 1.09 -22.25
N LEU A 160 7.75 1.48 -21.34
CA LEU A 160 6.33 1.67 -21.65
C LEU A 160 6.11 2.74 -22.72
N LEU A 161 6.84 3.86 -22.67
CA LEU A 161 6.75 4.93 -23.66
C LEU A 161 7.31 4.53 -25.04
N MET A 162 8.36 3.71 -25.08
CA MET A 162 9.00 3.29 -26.33
C MET A 162 8.32 2.10 -27.01
N PHE A 163 7.88 1.11 -26.22
CA PHE A 163 7.45 -0.20 -26.73
C PHE A 163 6.00 -0.55 -26.36
N GLY A 164 5.33 0.25 -25.52
CA GLY A 164 3.92 0.07 -25.19
C GLY A 164 3.59 -1.09 -24.24
N HIS A 165 4.59 -1.85 -23.77
CA HIS A 165 4.42 -3.01 -22.89
C HIS A 165 5.47 -2.99 -21.76
N SER A 166 5.36 -3.85 -20.74
CA SER A 166 6.40 -4.04 -19.71
C SER A 166 7.34 -5.19 -20.06
N HIS A 167 8.57 -5.18 -19.52
CA HIS A 167 9.57 -6.22 -19.78
C HIS A 167 9.53 -7.31 -18.71
N GLU A 168 9.37 -8.59 -19.05
CA GLU A 168 9.17 -9.71 -18.10
C GLU A 168 10.19 -9.76 -16.93
N LEU A 169 11.48 -9.57 -17.19
CA LEU A 169 12.51 -9.52 -16.13
C LEU A 169 12.30 -8.41 -15.09
N ILE A 170 11.67 -7.29 -15.47
CA ILE A 170 11.40 -6.20 -14.54
C ILE A 170 10.46 -6.64 -13.43
N HIS A 171 9.56 -7.58 -13.73
CA HIS A 171 8.59 -8.07 -12.77
C HIS A 171 9.28 -8.75 -11.58
N TRP A 172 10.30 -9.57 -11.83
CA TRP A 172 11.08 -10.20 -10.76
C TRP A 172 11.85 -9.18 -9.91
N ILE A 173 12.49 -8.20 -10.55
CA ILE A 173 13.28 -7.18 -9.85
C ILE A 173 12.38 -6.35 -8.93
N VAL A 174 11.20 -5.95 -9.42
CA VAL A 174 10.22 -5.21 -8.63
C VAL A 174 9.72 -6.06 -7.46
N ALA A 175 9.33 -7.32 -7.70
CA ALA A 175 8.86 -8.20 -6.63
C ALA A 175 9.89 -8.33 -5.50
N VAL A 176 11.17 -8.54 -5.83
CA VAL A 176 12.26 -8.58 -4.84
C VAL A 176 12.44 -7.25 -4.11
N SER A 177 12.33 -6.12 -4.83
CA SER A 177 12.38 -4.79 -4.22
C SER A 177 11.24 -4.59 -3.20
N MET A 178 10.00 -4.94 -3.56
CA MET A 178 8.84 -4.84 -2.66
C MET A 178 9.01 -5.71 -1.42
N CYS A 179 9.55 -6.93 -1.56
CA CYS A 179 9.91 -7.77 -0.41
C CYS A 179 10.90 -7.04 0.52
N GLY A 180 11.93 -6.41 -0.05
CA GLY A 180 12.90 -5.60 0.68
C GLY A 180 12.24 -4.44 1.43
N TYR A 181 11.30 -3.73 0.80
CA TYR A 181 10.56 -2.64 1.44
C TYR A 181 9.61 -3.10 2.53
N ILE A 182 8.89 -4.21 2.35
CA ILE A 182 8.04 -4.80 3.40
C ILE A 182 8.88 -5.04 4.66
N GLY A 183 10.04 -5.70 4.50
CA GLY A 183 10.94 -5.95 5.63
C GLY A 183 11.55 -4.67 6.21
N TYR A 184 11.93 -3.70 5.36
CA TYR A 184 12.45 -2.40 5.79
C TYR A 184 11.43 -1.60 6.61
N PHE A 185 10.22 -1.43 6.10
CA PHE A 185 9.17 -0.69 6.80
C PHE A 185 8.74 -1.40 8.07
N TRP A 186 8.63 -2.74 8.07
CA TRP A 186 8.35 -3.48 9.30
C TRP A 186 9.43 -3.30 10.36
N ALA A 187 10.71 -3.39 9.97
CA ALA A 187 11.83 -3.18 10.89
C ALA A 187 11.84 -1.74 11.46
N GLN A 188 11.53 -0.74 10.63
CA GLN A 188 11.37 0.63 11.07
C GLN A 188 10.18 0.81 12.01
N ALA A 189 9.02 0.23 11.70
CA ALA A 189 7.82 0.29 12.53
C ALA A 189 8.09 -0.30 13.92
N CYS A 190 8.78 -1.45 13.98
CA CYS A 190 9.17 -2.07 15.25
C CYS A 190 10.10 -1.15 16.08
N LYS A 191 11.07 -0.50 15.43
CA LYS A 191 12.09 0.31 16.10
C LYS A 191 11.60 1.70 16.51
N TYR A 192 10.92 2.41 15.61
CA TYR A 192 10.58 3.83 15.74
C TYR A 192 9.10 4.09 15.97
N GLY A 193 8.23 3.09 15.85
CA GLY A 193 6.79 3.27 16.03
C GLY A 193 6.42 3.55 17.49
N GLU A 194 5.98 4.76 17.79
CA GLU A 194 5.62 5.21 19.13
C GLU A 194 4.18 5.71 19.23
N THR A 195 3.62 6.19 18.13
CA THR A 195 2.35 6.94 18.12
C THR A 195 1.25 6.29 17.26
N LEU A 196 0.01 6.75 17.45
CA LEU A 196 -1.13 6.29 16.65
C LEU A 196 -1.01 6.73 15.19
N ASP A 197 -0.56 7.96 14.96
CA ASP A 197 -0.30 8.53 13.64
C ASP A 197 0.70 7.67 12.86
N GLU A 198 1.84 7.38 13.47
CA GLU A 198 2.88 6.53 12.88
C GLU A 198 2.38 5.11 12.59
N ALA A 199 1.51 4.55 13.43
CA ALA A 199 0.95 3.22 13.18
C ALA A 199 0.11 3.19 11.89
N ILE A 200 -0.63 4.27 11.62
CA ILE A 200 -1.40 4.43 10.39
C ILE A 200 -0.46 4.64 9.20
N ASP A 201 0.56 5.48 9.34
CA ASP A 201 1.56 5.74 8.31
C ASP A 201 2.31 4.48 7.90
N PHE A 202 2.83 3.71 8.87
CA PHE A 202 3.51 2.44 8.60
C PHE A 202 2.56 1.39 8.01
N GLY A 203 1.30 1.35 8.47
CA GLY A 203 0.28 0.50 7.87
C GLY A 203 0.03 0.85 6.40
N GLY A 204 -0.05 2.13 6.06
CA GLY A 204 -0.22 2.60 4.69
C GLY A 204 0.99 2.34 3.79
N LEU A 205 2.21 2.51 4.32
CA LEU A 205 3.44 2.15 3.63
C LEU A 205 3.49 0.65 3.33
N LEU A 206 3.25 -0.21 4.33
CA LEU A 206 3.21 -1.66 4.13
C LEU A 206 2.13 -2.08 3.14
N TYR A 207 0.94 -1.47 3.22
CA TYR A 207 -0.16 -1.75 2.29
C TYR A 207 0.27 -1.55 0.83
N MET A 208 0.93 -0.43 0.50
CA MET A 208 1.34 -0.16 -0.88
C MET A 208 2.35 -1.18 -1.41
N GLU A 209 3.33 -1.55 -0.58
CA GLU A 209 4.33 -2.56 -0.97
C GLU A 209 3.71 -3.94 -1.15
N ILE A 210 2.73 -4.30 -0.31
CA ILE A 210 2.01 -5.57 -0.43
C ILE A 210 1.15 -5.61 -1.69
N ILE A 211 0.46 -4.52 -2.04
CA ILE A 211 -0.32 -4.44 -3.29
C ILE A 211 0.59 -4.51 -4.53
N ASN A 212 1.71 -3.79 -4.52
CA ASN A 212 2.68 -3.83 -5.61
C ASN A 212 3.29 -5.22 -5.76
N LEU A 213 3.63 -5.89 -4.65
CA LEU A 213 4.07 -7.29 -4.68
C LEU A 213 2.99 -8.20 -5.27
N PHE A 214 1.73 -8.03 -4.88
CA PHE A 214 0.61 -8.81 -5.41
C PHE A 214 0.46 -8.67 -6.93
N LEU A 215 0.38 -7.44 -7.45
CA LEU A 215 0.29 -7.20 -8.89
C LEU A 215 1.46 -7.85 -9.62
N ARG A 216 2.65 -7.79 -9.03
CA ARG A 216 3.84 -8.33 -9.67
C ARG A 216 3.91 -9.86 -9.68
N LEU A 217 3.50 -10.50 -8.58
CA LEU A 217 3.37 -11.95 -8.54
C LEU A 217 2.28 -12.44 -9.48
N LEU A 218 1.18 -11.71 -9.61
CA LEU A 218 0.11 -12.02 -10.55
C LEU A 218 0.62 -12.06 -12.00
N GLU A 219 1.34 -11.02 -12.42
CA GLU A 219 1.97 -10.97 -13.76
C GLU A 219 2.96 -12.12 -13.98
N ILE A 220 3.83 -12.41 -13.00
CA ILE A 220 4.83 -13.51 -13.08
C ILE A 220 4.15 -14.88 -13.19
N LEU A 221 3.03 -15.09 -12.50
CA LEU A 221 2.29 -16.35 -12.54
C LEU A 221 1.53 -16.51 -13.85
N SER A 222 1.02 -15.41 -14.40
CA SER A 222 0.31 -15.40 -15.69
C SER A 222 1.26 -15.59 -16.87
N SER A 223 2.46 -14.98 -16.84
CA SER A 223 3.44 -15.06 -17.93
C SER A 223 4.08 -16.44 -18.13
N LYS A 224 3.82 -17.40 -17.23
CA LYS A 224 4.34 -18.78 -17.31
C LYS A 224 3.42 -19.74 -18.09
N ARG A 225 2.36 -19.22 -18.70
CA ARG A 225 1.46 -19.95 -19.60
C ARG A 225 1.70 -19.54 -21.04
#